data_AF-A0A6J7FQC0-F1
#
_entry.id   AF-A0A6J7FQC0-F1
#
_cell.length_a   1.000
_cell.length_b   1.000
_cell.length_c   1.000
_cell.angle_alpha   90.00
_cell.angle_beta   90.00
_cell.angle_gamma   90.00
#
_symmetry.space_group_name_H-M   'P 1'
#
loop_
_entity.id
_entity.type
_entity.pdbx_description
1 polymer ?
#
loop_
_entity_poly.entity_id
_entity_poly.type
_entity_poly.pdbx_seq_one_letter_code
_entity_poly.pdbx_strand_id
1 'polypeptide(L)'
;MAAALAALRILVAEPERPAQLRANVSQFVSMLHERNVPTSPVESAIITIPLKRFDEVSTVLLAGDLLDRGVFVNPVLPPAVTKDAGLIRLSLMVDHGPEILEEAADIMAKVLLDHEQILN
;
A
#
# COMPACT_ATOMS: atom_id res chain seq x y z
N MET A 1 -11.09 12.83 25.24
CA MET A 1 -9.63 13.00 25.07
C MET A 1 -8.77 11.95 25.79
N ALA A 2 -9.34 11.02 26.58
CA ALA A 2 -8.56 9.99 27.28
C ALA A 2 -7.84 8.99 26.34
N ALA A 3 -8.50 8.57 25.24
CA ALA A 3 -7.92 7.62 24.29
C ALA A 3 -6.65 8.14 23.60
N ALA A 4 -6.64 9.41 23.18
CA ALA A 4 -5.46 10.03 22.55
C ALA A 4 -4.26 10.13 23.51
N LEU A 5 -4.49 10.48 24.78
CA LEU A 5 -3.44 10.51 25.79
C LEU A 5 -2.89 9.12 26.11
N ALA A 6 -3.77 8.10 26.15
CA ALA A 6 -3.36 6.72 26.31
C ALA A 6 -2.50 6.24 25.13
N ALA A 7 -2.92 6.52 23.89
CA ALA A 7 -2.15 6.20 22.69
C ALA A 7 -0.76 6.87 22.70
N LEU A 8 -0.67 8.15 23.08
CA LEU A 8 0.61 8.84 23.20
C LEU A 8 1.52 8.19 24.25
N ARG A 9 0.98 7.81 25.41
CA ARG A 9 1.76 7.12 26.46
C ARG A 9 2.31 5.79 25.96
N ILE A 10 1.51 5.02 25.21
CA ILE A 10 1.95 3.77 24.58
C ILE A 10 3.07 4.03 23.59
N LEU A 11 2.92 5.00 22.68
CA LEU A 11 3.95 5.32 21.68
C LEU A 11 5.28 5.77 22.31
N VAL A 12 5.24 6.45 23.45
CA VAL A 12 6.46 6.83 24.19
C VAL A 12 7.09 5.62 24.89
N ALA A 13 6.28 4.73 25.46
CA ALA A 13 6.75 3.55 26.18
C ALA A 13 7.26 2.43 25.27
N GLU A 14 6.74 2.33 24.05
CA GLU A 14 6.99 1.24 23.09
C GLU A 14 7.64 1.76 21.79
N PRO A 15 8.89 2.29 21.84
CA PRO A 15 9.59 2.84 20.67
C PRO A 15 9.93 1.80 19.60
N GLU A 16 9.84 0.51 19.91
CA GLU A 16 9.99 -0.61 18.98
C GLU A 16 8.84 -0.68 17.98
N ARG A 17 7.62 -0.20 18.31
CA ARG A 17 6.48 -0.21 17.37
C ARG A 17 6.76 0.52 16.06
N PRO A 18 7.20 1.79 16.05
CA PRO A 18 7.54 2.46 14.80
C PRO A 18 8.78 1.86 14.12
N ALA A 19 9.69 1.21 14.87
CA ALA A 19 10.82 0.50 14.27
C ALA A 19 10.35 -0.75 13.51
N GLN A 20 9.47 -1.55 14.12
CA GLN A 20 8.85 -2.72 13.49
C GLN A 20 8.02 -2.32 12.27
N LEU A 21 7.24 -1.24 12.35
CA LEU A 21 6.49 -0.73 11.20
C LEU A 21 7.42 -0.38 10.03
N ARG A 22 8.57 0.27 10.29
CA ARG A 22 9.57 0.56 9.24
C ARG A 22 10.17 -0.72 8.66
N ALA A 23 10.41 -1.75 9.49
CA ALA A 23 10.89 -3.04 9.02
C ALA A 23 9.85 -3.72 8.11
N ASN A 24 8.58 -3.74 8.51
CA ASN A 24 7.47 -4.27 7.70
C ASN A 24 7.37 -3.54 6.35
N VAL A 25 7.49 -2.20 6.36
CA VAL A 25 7.50 -1.40 5.13
C VAL A 25 8.65 -1.79 4.21
N SER A 26 9.88 -1.86 4.74
CA SER A 26 11.04 -2.25 3.95
C SER A 26 10.86 -3.64 3.34
N GLN A 27 10.39 -4.60 4.12
CA GLN A 27 10.16 -5.97 3.69
C GLN A 27 9.09 -6.04 2.59
N PHE A 28 7.95 -5.39 2.80
CA PHE A 28 6.87 -5.40 1.82
C PHE A 28 7.24 -4.70 0.51
N VAL A 29 7.99 -3.59 0.57
CA VAL A 29 8.52 -2.93 -0.64
C VAL A 29 9.45 -3.88 -1.41
N SER A 30 10.33 -4.60 -0.73
CA SER A 30 11.17 -5.63 -1.37
C SER A 30 10.32 -6.72 -2.04
N MET A 31 9.31 -7.26 -1.36
CA MET A 31 8.39 -8.27 -1.92
C MET A 31 7.64 -7.78 -3.17
N LEU A 32 7.22 -6.51 -3.17
CA LEU A 32 6.58 -5.89 -4.34
C LEU A 32 7.58 -5.76 -5.50
N HIS A 33 8.81 -5.33 -5.23
CA HIS A 33 9.84 -5.18 -6.27
C HIS A 33 10.27 -6.51 -6.86
N GLU A 34 10.39 -7.56 -6.05
CA GLU A 34 10.64 -8.94 -6.51
C GLU A 34 9.56 -9.45 -7.48
N ARG A 35 8.35 -8.89 -7.40
CA ARG A 35 7.20 -9.19 -8.27
C ARG A 35 6.99 -8.16 -9.38
N ASN A 36 7.99 -7.33 -9.66
CA ASN A 36 7.94 -6.26 -10.67
C ASN A 36 6.84 -5.21 -10.43
N VAL A 37 6.35 -5.05 -9.20
CA VAL A 37 5.41 -3.99 -8.83
C VAL A 37 6.18 -2.70 -8.51
N PRO A 38 6.06 -1.63 -9.31
CA PRO A 38 6.78 -0.40 -9.08
C PRO A 38 6.20 0.37 -7.89
N THR A 39 7.06 0.95 -7.05
CA THR A 39 6.64 1.88 -5.99
C THR A 39 7.31 3.23 -6.21
N SER A 40 6.66 4.32 -5.80
CA SER A 40 7.35 5.59 -5.60
C SER A 40 8.38 5.48 -4.46
N PRO A 41 9.31 6.44 -4.30
CA PRO A 41 10.19 6.49 -3.13
C PRO A 41 9.39 6.42 -1.82
N VAL A 42 9.75 5.47 -0.95
CA VAL A 42 9.05 5.21 0.31
C VAL A 42 9.86 5.72 1.48
N GLU A 43 9.35 6.74 2.17
CA GLU A 43 10.00 7.37 3.34
C GLU A 43 9.13 7.28 4.61
N SER A 44 7.99 6.59 4.53
CA SER A 44 7.00 6.50 5.61
C SER A 44 6.25 5.16 5.57
N ALA A 45 5.22 5.00 6.41
CA ALA A 45 4.30 3.86 6.36
C ALA A 45 3.34 3.88 5.15
N ILE A 46 3.41 4.94 4.33
CA ILE A 46 2.62 5.09 3.12
C ILE A 46 3.44 4.59 1.93
N ILE A 47 2.84 3.67 1.17
CA ILE A 47 3.41 3.17 -0.08
C ILE A 47 2.47 3.57 -1.22
N THR A 48 3.01 4.18 -2.26
CA THR A 48 2.26 4.56 -3.45
C THR A 48 2.76 3.79 -4.66
N ILE A 49 1.83 3.21 -5.41
CA ILE A 49 2.10 2.52 -6.67
C ILE A 49 1.50 3.35 -7.78
N PRO A 50 2.33 3.99 -8.64
CA PRO A 50 1.83 4.72 -9.79
C PRO A 50 1.24 3.75 -10.81
N LEU A 51 0.08 4.10 -11.37
CA LEU A 51 -0.55 3.33 -12.42
C LEU A 51 -0.01 3.75 -13.78
N LYS A 52 0.37 2.77 -14.61
CA LYS A 52 0.87 3.00 -15.97
C LYS A 52 -0.22 3.55 -16.88
N ARG A 53 -1.44 3.04 -16.72
CA ARG A 53 -2.63 3.50 -17.43
C ARG A 53 -3.59 4.08 -16.42
N PHE A 54 -3.89 5.36 -16.62
CA PHE A 54 -4.79 6.09 -15.75
C PHE A 54 -6.03 6.53 -16.52
N ASP A 55 -7.15 5.93 -16.14
CA ASP A 55 -8.46 6.56 -16.16
C ASP A 55 -9.14 6.29 -14.80
N GLU A 56 -10.02 7.19 -14.38
CA GLU A 56 -10.63 7.13 -13.05
C GLU A 56 -11.40 5.82 -12.83
N VAL A 57 -12.08 5.32 -13.87
CA VAL A 57 -12.90 4.10 -13.79
C VAL A 57 -11.99 2.88 -13.61
N SER A 58 -10.96 2.70 -14.42
CA SER A 58 -10.03 1.57 -14.30
C SER A 58 -9.31 1.57 -12.97
N THR A 59 -8.97 2.74 -12.42
CA THR A 59 -8.33 2.84 -11.09
C THR A 59 -9.25 2.35 -9.97
N VAL A 60 -10.54 2.70 -10.04
CA VAL A 60 -11.55 2.25 -9.07
C VAL A 60 -11.84 0.76 -9.25
N LEU A 61 -11.94 0.26 -10.49
CA LEU A 61 -12.16 -1.15 -10.77
C LEU A 61 -11.00 -2.03 -10.29
N LEU A 62 -9.77 -1.58 -10.50
CA LEU A 62 -8.57 -2.25 -9.99
C LEU A 62 -8.59 -2.32 -8.46
N ALA A 63 -8.91 -1.20 -7.79
CA ALA A 63 -9.04 -1.20 -6.33
C ALA A 63 -10.19 -2.11 -5.84
N GLY A 64 -11.28 -2.21 -6.61
CA GLY A 64 -12.36 -3.15 -6.36
C GLY A 64 -11.92 -4.61 -6.46
N ASP A 65 -11.20 -4.99 -7.53
CA ASP A 65 -10.67 -6.36 -7.71
C ASP A 65 -9.66 -6.74 -6.63
N LEU A 66 -8.81 -5.79 -6.21
CA LEU A 66 -7.95 -5.97 -5.03
C LEU A 66 -8.76 -6.26 -3.77
N LEU A 67 -9.83 -5.47 -3.52
CA LEU A 67 -10.69 -5.64 -2.36
C LEU A 67 -11.43 -6.98 -2.38
N ASP A 68 -11.97 -7.39 -3.53
CA ASP A 68 -12.66 -8.67 -3.71
C ASP A 68 -11.73 -9.86 -3.45
N ARG A 69 -10.42 -9.67 -3.64
CA ARG A 69 -9.37 -10.65 -3.32
C ARG A 69 -8.79 -10.49 -1.91
N GLY A 70 -9.28 -9.55 -1.11
CA GLY A 70 -8.90 -9.37 0.29
C GLY A 70 -7.86 -8.27 0.57
N VAL A 71 -7.43 -7.51 -0.44
CA VAL A 71 -6.46 -6.42 -0.29
C VAL A 71 -7.15 -5.06 -0.41
N PHE A 72 -7.38 -4.40 0.73
CA PHE A 72 -7.93 -3.05 0.75
C PHE A 72 -6.84 -1.99 0.47
N VAL A 73 -7.04 -1.19 -0.58
CA VAL A 73 -6.18 -0.06 -0.94
C VAL A 73 -6.99 1.22 -1.14
N ASN A 74 -6.33 2.38 -1.07
CA ASN A 74 -6.97 3.65 -1.41
C ASN A 74 -6.63 4.04 -2.86
N PRO A 75 -7.58 4.02 -3.81
CA PRO A 75 -7.37 4.67 -5.10
C PRO A 75 -7.26 6.19 -4.89
N VAL A 76 -6.29 6.83 -5.53
CA VAL A 76 -6.10 8.29 -5.46
C VAL A 76 -6.30 8.88 -6.85
N LEU A 77 -7.30 9.76 -6.95
CA LEU A 77 -7.81 10.32 -8.20
C LEU A 77 -7.80 11.87 -8.14
N PRO A 78 -7.86 12.57 -9.28
CA PRO A 78 -8.10 14.01 -9.30
C PRO A 78 -9.36 14.39 -8.50
N PRO A 79 -9.37 15.55 -7.81
CA PRO A 79 -8.32 16.57 -7.73
C PRO A 79 -7.22 16.30 -6.69
N ALA A 80 -7.20 15.12 -6.03
CA ALA A 80 -6.20 14.80 -5.00
C ALA A 80 -4.79 14.55 -5.58
N VAL A 81 -4.71 14.26 -6.88
CA VAL A 81 -3.48 14.16 -7.70
C VAL A 81 -3.66 14.94 -9.01
N THR A 82 -2.57 15.11 -9.77
CA THR A 82 -2.62 15.77 -11.09
C THR A 82 -3.53 15.00 -12.05
N LYS A 83 -4.16 15.71 -13.00
CA LYS A 83 -5.15 15.13 -13.93
C LYS A 83 -4.64 13.94 -14.75
N ASP A 84 -3.35 13.89 -15.01
CA ASP A 84 -2.72 12.85 -15.82
C ASP A 84 -2.06 11.74 -14.97
N ALA A 85 -2.40 11.67 -13.68
CA ALA A 85 -1.83 10.69 -12.76
C ALA A 85 -2.93 9.96 -11.97
N GLY A 86 -2.75 8.65 -11.84
CA GLY A 86 -3.46 7.82 -10.87
C GLY A 86 -2.48 6.94 -10.14
N LEU A 87 -2.77 6.70 -8.86
CA LEU A 87 -1.99 5.79 -8.05
C LEU A 87 -2.90 5.07 -7.06
N ILE A 88 -2.46 3.91 -6.61
CA ILE A 88 -3.02 3.28 -5.42
C ILE A 88 -2.10 3.56 -4.23
N ARG A 89 -2.72 3.86 -3.09
CA ARG A 89 -2.02 4.18 -1.84
C ARG A 89 -2.36 3.14 -0.77
N LEU A 90 -1.30 2.56 -0.21
CA LEU A 90 -1.35 1.66 0.93
C LEU A 90 -0.87 2.36 2.20
N SER A 91 -1.37 1.90 3.34
CA SER A 91 -0.92 2.35 4.66
C SER A 91 -0.66 1.11 5.50
N LEU A 92 0.61 0.83 5.75
CA LEU A 92 1.00 -0.34 6.53
C LEU A 92 0.78 -0.09 8.02
N MET A 93 0.46 -1.16 8.72
CA MET A 93 0.30 -1.19 10.16
C MET A 93 1.33 -2.14 10.78
N VAL A 94 1.60 -1.95 12.07
CA VAL A 94 2.59 -2.74 12.80
C VAL A 94 2.17 -4.21 12.97
N ASP A 95 0.86 -4.47 12.91
CA ASP A 95 0.23 -5.78 13.07
C ASP A 95 0.06 -6.56 11.76
N HIS A 96 0.45 -6.00 10.61
CA HIS A 96 0.58 -6.78 9.39
C HIS A 96 1.72 -7.78 9.54
N GLY A 97 1.37 -9.04 9.75
CA GLY A 97 2.30 -10.16 9.81
C GLY A 97 2.88 -10.53 8.44
N PRO A 98 3.98 -11.28 8.41
CA PRO A 98 4.68 -11.63 7.17
C PRO A 98 3.80 -12.38 6.17
N GLU A 99 2.90 -13.26 6.64
CA GLU A 99 1.99 -14.02 5.78
C GLU A 99 1.01 -13.11 5.03
N ILE A 100 0.43 -12.12 5.72
CA ILE A 100 -0.48 -11.14 5.11
C ILE A 100 0.28 -10.27 4.10
N LEU A 101 1.52 -9.88 4.40
CA LEU A 101 2.34 -9.09 3.48
C LEU A 101 2.70 -9.86 2.22
N GLU A 102 3.07 -11.14 2.34
CA GLU A 102 3.36 -12.02 1.21
C GLU A 102 2.12 -12.22 0.33
N GLU A 103 0.99 -12.59 0.95
CA GLU A 103 -0.28 -12.79 0.26
C GLU A 103 -0.75 -11.51 -0.45
N ALA A 104 -0.66 -10.37 0.22
CA ALA A 104 -1.01 -9.09 -0.39
C ALA A 104 -0.08 -8.76 -1.58
N ALA A 105 1.22 -9.02 -1.48
CA ALA A 105 2.16 -8.79 -2.57
C ALA A 105 1.84 -9.67 -3.79
N ASP A 106 1.51 -10.94 -3.58
CA ASP A 106 1.09 -11.88 -4.64
C ASP A 106 -0.21 -11.42 -5.33
N ILE A 107 -1.23 -11.09 -4.54
CA ILE A 107 -2.52 -10.63 -5.06
C ILE A 107 -2.32 -9.33 -5.85
N MET A 108 -1.57 -8.38 -5.29
CA MET A 108 -1.33 -7.09 -5.94
C MET A 108 -0.59 -7.25 -7.26
N ALA A 109 0.45 -8.08 -7.31
CA ALA A 109 1.18 -8.35 -8.55
C ALA A 109 0.25 -8.96 -9.61
N LYS A 110 -0.56 -9.95 -9.21
CA LYS A 110 -1.53 -10.60 -10.11
C LYS A 110 -2.56 -9.61 -10.66
N VAL A 111 -3.20 -8.83 -9.80
CA VAL A 111 -4.24 -7.86 -10.23
C VAL A 111 -3.63 -6.73 -11.07
N LEU A 112 -2.47 -6.20 -10.68
CA LEU A 112 -1.79 -5.18 -11.48
C LEU A 112 -1.40 -5.71 -12.86
N LEU A 113 -1.04 -6.99 -12.96
CA LEU A 113 -0.76 -7.62 -14.25
C LEU A 113 -2.03 -7.86 -15.08
N ASP A 114 -3.09 -8.39 -14.46
CA ASP A 114 -4.39 -8.66 -15.09
C ASP A 114 -5.00 -7.35 -15.67
N HIS A 115 -4.77 -6.21 -15.02
CA HIS A 115 -5.19 -4.87 -15.48
C HIS A 115 -4.13 -4.15 -16.34
N GLU A 116 -3.09 -4.86 -16.76
CA GLU A 116 -1.98 -4.39 -17.60
C GLU A 116 -1.28 -3.11 -17.09
N GLN A 117 -1.17 -2.96 -15.77
CA GLN A 117 -0.51 -1.84 -15.09
C GLN A 117 1.00 -2.05 -14.92
N ILE A 118 1.44 -3.31 -14.94
CA ILE A 118 2.86 -3.69 -14.91
C ILE A 118 3.20 -4.57 -16.13
N LEU A 119 4.48 -4.75 -16.41
CA LEU A 119 4.96 -5.59 -17.53
C LEU A 119 5.14 -7.04 -17.06
N ASN A 120 4.95 -7.99 -17.99
CA ASN A 120 5.36 -9.39 -17.82
C ASN A 120 6.88 -9.53 -17.73
#